data_AF-A0A2T4ILG8-F1
#
_entry.id   AF-A0A2T4ILG8-F1
#
_cell.length_a   1.000
_cell.length_b   1.000
_cell.length_c   1.000
_cell.angle_alpha   90.00
_cell.angle_beta   90.00
_cell.angle_gamma   90.00
#
_symmetry.space_group_name_H-M   'P 1'
#
loop_
_entity.id
_entity.type
_entity.pdbx_description
1 polymer ?
#
loop_
_entity_poly.entity_id
_entity_poly.type
_entity_poly.pdbx_seq_one_letter_code
_entity_poly.pdbx_strand_id
1 'polypeptide(L)'
;MHKSAAGPHIFRKDATLDRLAEQFNVAQFVSFAPTAKGPLQQYCRIVDMPANIPFESVNAALHYLFERSGEGTVNIRSFSETQTQSREFLYGLRSVDEVQSALGRLAAEGCFTIVNETIDVSDGGVSGVAMDGLVEFRPDATPRGVERPGFASLPLEWAKSILNIVYGFEPEINAGLIGRLEFSLHPRPHGWRKAHVIHWEFGPSTDIERQAEPAWPNDFSRMIGDKVYGLLIADFLGLPVPRTTVICRRIAPFSFGRDTGSAEQWIRTSPFEQIPGKFTTARGWQDPFRLLQLEDPGHNLIASVLAQQSVPAHWSGAALEDASGKLIVEGTVGSGEAFMLGTAAPQSLPGEVSAAVHSAHRRLRSVLGPTRFEWAFDGERLWVLQLHRGASPTEGASIVPGDAANWLVFEIDRGLEALRELISILPENTGLILDGQVGLTSHIADVLRKAQVPSRINNLPKSVQIDS
;
A
#
# COMPACT_ATOMS: atom_id res chain seq x y z
N MET A 1 -41.50 -35.02 -25.66
CA MET A 1 -40.83 -34.24 -24.60
C MET A 1 -40.19 -33.02 -25.25
N HIS A 2 -40.81 -31.85 -25.12
CA HIS A 2 -40.30 -30.59 -25.63
C HIS A 2 -39.09 -30.14 -24.81
N LYS A 3 -37.94 -29.96 -25.47
CA LYS A 3 -36.88 -29.09 -24.98
C LYS A 3 -37.39 -27.65 -25.07
N SER A 4 -37.72 -27.07 -23.92
CA SER A 4 -37.92 -25.63 -23.77
C SER A 4 -36.64 -24.91 -24.18
N ALA A 5 -36.69 -24.15 -25.27
CA ALA A 5 -35.66 -23.18 -25.61
C ALA A 5 -35.62 -22.13 -24.49
N ALA A 6 -34.57 -22.13 -23.67
CA ALA A 6 -34.30 -21.01 -22.79
C ALA A 6 -34.09 -19.78 -23.66
N GLY A 7 -35.01 -18.80 -23.56
CA GLY A 7 -34.85 -17.51 -24.20
C GLY A 7 -33.57 -16.81 -23.72
N PRO A 8 -33.08 -15.80 -24.45
CA PRO A 8 -31.89 -15.05 -24.04
C PRO A 8 -32.10 -14.52 -22.62
N HIS A 9 -31.17 -14.83 -21.71
CA HIS A 9 -31.18 -14.27 -20.36
C HIS A 9 -31.11 -12.74 -20.46
N ILE A 10 -32.21 -12.07 -20.11
CA ILE A 10 -32.29 -10.60 -20.08
C ILE A 10 -31.44 -10.13 -18.89
N PHE A 11 -30.27 -9.57 -19.16
CA PHE A 11 -29.36 -9.05 -18.13
C PHE A 11 -29.70 -7.59 -17.85
N ARG A 12 -30.28 -7.31 -16.66
CA ARG A 12 -30.65 -5.96 -16.20
C ARG A 12 -29.68 -5.47 -15.14
N LYS A 13 -28.79 -4.54 -15.52
CA LYS A 13 -27.75 -3.99 -14.63
C LYS A 13 -28.30 -3.37 -13.35
N ASP A 14 -29.39 -2.63 -13.46
CA ASP A 14 -30.08 -1.99 -12.35
C ASP A 14 -30.68 -3.00 -11.37
N ALA A 15 -31.27 -4.09 -11.89
CA ALA A 15 -31.78 -5.18 -11.06
C ALA A 15 -30.65 -5.96 -10.36
N THR A 16 -29.51 -6.16 -11.03
CA THR A 16 -28.31 -6.76 -10.40
C THR A 16 -27.77 -5.88 -9.28
N LEU A 17 -27.70 -4.56 -9.48
CA LEU A 17 -27.28 -3.61 -8.45
C LEU A 17 -28.25 -3.58 -7.27
N ASP A 18 -29.56 -3.62 -7.52
CA ASP A 18 -30.59 -3.66 -6.47
C ASP A 18 -30.47 -4.93 -5.59
N ARG A 19 -30.20 -6.08 -6.24
CA ARG A 19 -29.94 -7.35 -5.54
C ARG A 19 -28.63 -7.31 -4.75
N LEU A 20 -27.56 -6.75 -5.32
CA LEU A 20 -26.30 -6.56 -4.60
C LEU A 20 -26.52 -5.76 -3.32
N ALA A 21 -27.34 -4.70 -3.40
CA ALA A 21 -27.68 -3.87 -2.26
C ALA A 21 -28.42 -4.62 -1.14
N GLU A 22 -29.11 -5.73 -1.40
CA GLU A 22 -29.75 -6.53 -0.33
C GLU A 22 -28.72 -7.07 0.67
N GLN A 23 -27.51 -7.37 0.21
CA GLN A 23 -26.45 -7.96 1.02
C GLN A 23 -25.37 -6.95 1.39
N PHE A 24 -25.08 -6.01 0.49
CA PHE A 24 -23.92 -5.12 0.59
C PHE A 24 -24.29 -3.64 0.64
N ASN A 25 -23.37 -2.83 1.16
CA ASN A 25 -23.41 -1.38 0.94
C ASN A 25 -22.98 -1.08 -0.49
N VAL A 26 -23.81 -0.36 -1.24
CA VAL A 26 -23.56 0.10 -2.61
C VAL A 26 -23.71 1.62 -2.66
N ALA A 27 -23.17 2.26 -3.70
CA ALA A 27 -23.41 3.69 -3.94
C ALA A 27 -24.91 4.00 -3.98
N GLN A 28 -25.34 5.12 -3.41
CA GLN A 28 -26.73 5.56 -3.48
C GLN A 28 -27.15 5.73 -4.94
N PHE A 29 -28.34 5.23 -5.30
CA PHE A 29 -28.80 5.29 -6.67
C PHE A 29 -30.33 5.32 -6.83
N VAL A 30 -30.76 5.81 -7.99
CA VAL A 30 -32.10 5.64 -8.55
C VAL A 30 -31.96 5.21 -10.00
N SER A 31 -32.70 4.19 -10.43
CA SER A 31 -32.70 3.75 -11.83
C SER A 31 -34.02 4.02 -12.53
N PHE A 32 -33.96 4.20 -13.86
CA PHE A 32 -35.10 4.51 -14.70
C PHE A 32 -35.12 3.66 -15.97
N ALA A 33 -36.31 3.21 -16.34
CA ALA A 33 -36.62 2.58 -17.62
C ALA A 33 -37.11 3.62 -18.64
N PRO A 34 -36.80 3.46 -19.93
CA PRO A 34 -37.35 4.30 -20.99
C PRO A 34 -38.84 3.96 -21.21
N THR A 35 -39.69 4.98 -21.29
CA THR A 35 -41.09 4.82 -21.71
C THR A 35 -41.51 5.93 -22.66
N ALA A 36 -42.63 5.75 -23.36
CA ALA A 36 -43.19 6.78 -24.24
C ALA A 36 -43.55 8.09 -23.51
N LYS A 37 -43.73 8.04 -22.17
CA LYS A 37 -44.04 9.21 -21.34
C LYS A 37 -42.80 9.80 -20.65
N GLY A 38 -41.61 9.28 -20.97
CA GLY A 38 -40.34 9.65 -20.33
C GLY A 38 -39.81 8.57 -19.38
N PRO A 39 -38.75 8.89 -18.62
CA PRO A 39 -38.12 7.93 -17.71
C PRO A 39 -39.07 7.52 -16.58
N LEU A 40 -39.24 6.21 -16.38
CA LEU A 40 -40.04 5.62 -15.31
C LEU A 40 -39.12 4.98 -14.28
N GLN A 41 -39.25 5.33 -13.01
CA GLN A 41 -38.46 4.75 -11.93
C GLN A 41 -38.57 3.22 -11.91
N GLN A 42 -37.47 2.54 -11.59
CA GLN A 42 -37.41 1.09 -11.42
C GLN A 42 -36.98 0.72 -10.00
N TYR A 43 -35.74 1.04 -9.62
CA TYR A 43 -35.16 0.69 -8.32
C TYR A 43 -34.54 1.93 -7.67
N CYS A 44 -34.45 1.93 -6.34
CA CYS A 44 -33.69 2.93 -5.60
C CYS A 44 -33.13 2.40 -4.27
N ARG A 45 -31.96 2.92 -3.93
CA ARG A 45 -31.28 2.75 -2.65
C ARG A 45 -30.73 4.11 -2.25
N ILE A 46 -31.43 4.79 -1.36
CA ILE A 46 -31.06 6.11 -0.85
C ILE A 46 -31.01 6.02 0.68
N VAL A 47 -30.04 6.68 1.29
CA VAL A 47 -29.86 6.60 2.73
C VAL A 47 -31.03 7.19 3.50
N ASP A 48 -31.32 6.60 4.67
CA ASP A 48 -32.43 6.95 5.55
C ASP A 48 -33.82 6.84 4.87
N MET A 49 -33.92 6.07 3.78
CA MET A 49 -35.17 5.80 3.07
C MET A 49 -35.41 4.28 2.93
N PRO A 50 -36.67 3.85 2.89
CA PRO A 50 -37.00 2.46 2.53
C PRO A 50 -36.47 2.11 1.13
N ALA A 51 -35.97 0.89 1.01
CA ALA A 51 -35.60 0.27 -0.26
C ALA A 51 -36.73 0.40 -1.30
N ASN A 52 -36.40 0.83 -2.52
CA ASN A 52 -37.32 0.90 -3.66
C ASN A 52 -38.59 1.73 -3.41
N ILE A 53 -38.52 2.77 -2.55
CA ILE A 53 -39.64 3.69 -2.33
C ILE A 53 -40.03 4.39 -3.65
N PRO A 54 -41.33 4.40 -4.02
CA PRO A 54 -41.78 5.11 -5.19
C PRO A 54 -41.75 6.62 -4.94
N PHE A 55 -41.17 7.37 -5.88
CA PHE A 55 -41.22 8.83 -5.87
C PHE A 55 -42.36 9.34 -6.75
N GLU A 56 -42.94 10.49 -6.38
CA GLU A 56 -44.01 11.14 -7.15
C GLU A 56 -43.56 11.60 -8.53
N SER A 57 -42.26 11.90 -8.68
CA SER A 57 -41.66 12.31 -9.95
C SER A 57 -40.17 11.98 -10.00
N VAL A 58 -39.62 11.98 -11.22
CA VAL A 58 -38.17 11.90 -11.47
C VAL A 58 -37.44 13.03 -10.72
N ASN A 59 -37.98 14.25 -10.79
CA ASN A 59 -37.41 15.42 -10.15
C ASN A 59 -37.31 15.23 -8.62
N ALA A 60 -38.38 14.74 -7.98
CA ALA A 60 -38.37 14.42 -6.56
C ALA A 60 -37.27 13.39 -6.21
N ALA A 61 -37.19 12.28 -6.95
CA ALA A 61 -36.17 11.26 -6.74
C ALA A 61 -34.73 11.83 -6.84
N LEU A 62 -34.50 12.72 -7.82
CA LEU A 62 -33.21 13.38 -8.01
C LEU A 62 -32.89 14.33 -6.86
N HIS A 63 -33.86 15.11 -6.36
CA HIS A 63 -33.66 15.97 -5.19
C HIS A 63 -33.23 15.16 -3.96
N TYR A 64 -33.93 14.06 -3.65
CA TYR A 64 -33.56 13.19 -2.53
C TYR A 64 -32.14 12.63 -2.67
N LEU A 65 -31.74 12.23 -3.89
CA LEU A 65 -30.40 11.73 -4.16
C LEU A 65 -29.33 12.82 -4.03
N PHE A 66 -29.56 14.01 -4.58
CA PHE A 66 -28.61 15.13 -4.47
C PHE A 66 -28.42 15.60 -3.03
N GLU A 67 -29.49 15.74 -2.25
CA GLU A 67 -29.43 16.15 -0.84
C GLU A 67 -28.59 15.20 0.03
N ARG A 68 -28.50 13.94 -0.37
CA ARG A 68 -27.80 12.87 0.38
C ARG A 68 -26.49 12.44 -0.25
N SER A 69 -26.15 12.95 -1.44
CA SER A 69 -24.87 12.68 -2.10
C SER A 69 -23.74 13.40 -1.36
N GLY A 70 -22.71 12.66 -0.95
CA GLY A 70 -21.59 13.23 -0.19
C GLY A 70 -20.84 14.33 -0.94
N GLU A 71 -20.70 14.19 -2.25
CA GLU A 71 -19.99 15.14 -3.12
C GLU A 71 -20.90 16.23 -3.71
N GLY A 72 -22.20 16.21 -3.41
CA GLY A 72 -23.18 17.11 -4.02
C GLY A 72 -23.30 16.99 -5.54
N THR A 73 -22.77 15.91 -6.11
CA THR A 73 -22.83 15.60 -7.55
C THR A 73 -23.30 14.17 -7.78
N VAL A 74 -23.78 13.90 -8.98
CA VAL A 74 -24.23 12.56 -9.39
C VAL A 74 -23.70 12.20 -10.76
N ASN A 75 -23.73 10.91 -11.07
CA ASN A 75 -23.36 10.34 -12.36
C ASN A 75 -24.58 9.69 -13.01
N ILE A 76 -24.59 9.62 -14.35
CA ILE A 76 -25.58 8.84 -15.10
C ILE A 76 -24.86 7.75 -15.90
N ARG A 77 -25.25 6.51 -15.69
CA ARG A 77 -24.83 5.36 -16.50
C ARG A 77 -26.02 4.88 -17.34
N SER A 78 -25.88 4.91 -18.66
CA SER A 78 -26.91 4.36 -19.56
C SER A 78 -26.55 2.96 -20.05
N PHE A 79 -27.57 2.13 -20.31
CA PHE A 79 -27.43 0.77 -20.82
C PHE A 79 -28.69 0.33 -21.59
N SER A 80 -28.63 -0.82 -22.26
CA SER A 80 -29.78 -1.47 -22.90
C SER A 80 -30.00 -2.87 -22.30
N GLU A 81 -31.20 -3.45 -22.47
CA GLU A 81 -31.50 -4.80 -21.96
C GLU A 81 -30.71 -5.91 -22.67
N THR A 82 -30.21 -5.63 -23.87
CA THR A 82 -29.54 -6.60 -24.74
C THR A 82 -28.02 -6.44 -24.78
N GLN A 83 -27.46 -5.35 -24.22
CA GLN A 83 -26.01 -5.12 -24.19
C GLN A 83 -25.49 -5.00 -22.75
N THR A 84 -24.51 -5.82 -22.43
CA THR A 84 -23.84 -5.84 -21.12
C THR A 84 -22.91 -4.65 -20.90
N GLN A 85 -22.55 -3.88 -21.94
CA GLN A 85 -21.72 -2.67 -21.82
C GLN A 85 -22.57 -1.40 -21.68
N SER A 86 -22.07 -0.42 -20.93
CA SER A 86 -22.74 0.87 -20.76
C SER A 86 -22.59 1.70 -22.03
N ARG A 87 -23.64 2.39 -22.46
CA ARG A 87 -23.64 3.19 -23.71
C ARG A 87 -22.96 4.54 -23.50
N GLU A 88 -23.45 5.29 -22.52
CA GLU A 88 -22.99 6.63 -22.19
C GLU A 88 -22.77 6.73 -20.67
N PHE A 89 -21.71 7.44 -20.29
CA PHE A 89 -21.41 7.74 -18.89
C PHE A 89 -21.22 9.24 -18.73
N LEU A 90 -22.13 9.87 -18.01
CA LEU A 90 -22.07 11.29 -17.66
C LEU A 90 -21.58 11.40 -16.22
N TYR A 91 -20.49 12.13 -16.01
CA TYR A 91 -19.77 12.18 -14.73
C TYR A 91 -19.91 13.55 -14.06
N GLY A 92 -20.17 13.56 -12.75
CA GLY A 92 -20.08 14.76 -11.90
C GLY A 92 -21.10 15.85 -12.21
N LEU A 93 -22.32 15.48 -12.59
CA LEU A 93 -23.41 16.41 -12.87
C LEU A 93 -23.84 17.13 -11.58
N ARG A 94 -24.11 18.43 -11.67
CA ARG A 94 -24.20 19.32 -10.50
C ARG A 94 -25.60 19.84 -10.21
N SER A 95 -26.55 19.64 -11.12
CA SER A 95 -27.92 20.12 -10.94
C SER A 95 -28.97 19.09 -11.34
N VAL A 96 -30.13 19.17 -10.71
CA VAL A 96 -31.30 18.33 -11.03
C VAL A 96 -31.73 18.55 -12.48
N ASP A 97 -31.71 19.79 -12.98
CA ASP A 97 -32.14 20.12 -14.35
C ASP A 97 -31.23 19.48 -15.41
N GLU A 98 -29.91 19.48 -15.18
CA GLU A 98 -28.94 18.84 -16.05
C GLU A 98 -29.20 17.33 -16.14
N VAL A 99 -29.40 16.69 -14.98
CA VAL A 99 -29.70 15.26 -14.89
C VAL A 99 -31.04 14.94 -15.55
N GLN A 100 -32.08 15.73 -15.29
CA GLN A 100 -33.41 15.51 -15.84
C GLN A 100 -33.42 15.64 -17.37
N SER A 101 -32.70 16.62 -17.91
CA SER A 101 -32.53 16.80 -19.36
C SER A 101 -31.82 15.59 -19.99
N ALA A 102 -30.72 15.15 -19.38
CA ALA A 102 -29.98 13.98 -19.83
C ALA A 102 -30.81 12.68 -19.78
N LEU A 103 -31.56 12.46 -18.70
CA LEU A 103 -32.47 11.32 -18.56
C LEU A 103 -33.57 11.34 -19.62
N GLY A 104 -34.15 12.50 -19.91
CA GLY A 104 -35.16 12.66 -20.96
C GLY A 104 -34.64 12.28 -22.34
N ARG A 105 -33.44 12.78 -22.69
CA ARG A 105 -32.74 12.43 -23.93
C ARG A 105 -32.46 10.92 -24.02
N LEU A 106 -31.84 10.35 -22.99
CA LEU A 106 -31.47 8.93 -22.94
C LEU A 106 -32.70 8.02 -23.00
N ALA A 107 -33.80 8.41 -22.34
CA ALA A 107 -35.06 7.67 -22.39
C ALA A 107 -35.68 7.70 -23.80
N ALA A 108 -35.62 8.84 -24.50
CA ALA A 108 -36.08 8.96 -25.89
C ALA A 108 -35.26 8.09 -26.86
N GLU A 109 -33.99 7.83 -26.54
CA GLU A 109 -33.13 6.88 -27.25
C GLU A 109 -33.38 5.41 -26.85
N GLY A 110 -34.35 5.15 -25.97
CA GLY A 110 -34.67 3.80 -25.49
C GLY A 110 -33.64 3.23 -24.52
N CYS A 111 -32.84 4.06 -23.85
CA CYS A 111 -31.85 3.61 -22.88
C CYS A 111 -32.43 3.53 -21.46
N PHE A 112 -32.05 2.49 -20.74
CA PHE A 112 -32.17 2.43 -19.30
C PHE A 112 -31.04 3.25 -18.67
N THR A 113 -31.29 3.78 -17.47
CA THR A 113 -30.33 4.64 -16.78
C THR A 113 -30.26 4.33 -15.29
N ILE A 114 -29.06 4.47 -14.72
CA ILE A 114 -28.82 4.52 -13.28
C ILE A 114 -28.22 5.88 -12.98
N VAL A 115 -28.86 6.65 -12.11
CA VAL A 115 -28.30 7.86 -11.52
C VAL A 115 -27.73 7.48 -10.16
N ASN A 116 -26.44 7.67 -9.95
CA ASN A 116 -25.78 7.31 -8.69
C ASN A 116 -24.96 8.47 -8.14
N GLU A 117 -24.78 8.52 -6.82
CA GLU A 117 -23.90 9.49 -6.18
C GLU A 117 -22.47 9.41 -6.76
N THR A 118 -21.77 10.53 -6.81
CA THR A 118 -20.33 10.54 -7.05
C THR A 118 -19.60 10.23 -5.76
N ILE A 119 -18.58 9.38 -5.86
CA ILE A 119 -17.67 9.05 -4.77
C ILE A 119 -16.27 9.36 -5.27
N ASP A 120 -15.54 10.20 -4.55
CA ASP A 120 -14.16 10.55 -4.89
C ASP A 120 -13.24 9.33 -4.71
N VAL A 121 -12.52 8.96 -5.76
CA VAL A 121 -11.54 7.86 -5.72
C VAL A 121 -10.20 8.30 -5.14
N SER A 122 -9.99 9.61 -4.96
CA SER A 122 -8.76 10.22 -4.46
C SER A 122 -8.84 10.74 -3.03
N ASP A 123 -9.89 10.36 -2.30
CA ASP A 123 -10.18 10.71 -0.91
C ASP A 123 -9.22 10.09 0.13
N GLY A 124 -8.21 9.34 -0.33
CA GLY A 124 -7.27 8.60 0.50
C GLY A 124 -7.65 7.14 0.70
N GLY A 125 -8.78 6.70 0.14
CA GLY A 125 -9.24 5.31 0.10
C GLY A 125 -8.50 4.43 -0.91
N VAL A 126 -8.97 3.18 -1.05
CA VAL A 126 -8.46 2.21 -2.02
C VAL A 126 -9.61 1.49 -2.72
N SER A 127 -9.40 1.12 -3.97
CA SER A 127 -10.32 0.24 -4.71
C SER A 127 -9.62 -1.04 -5.12
N GLY A 128 -10.37 -2.13 -5.19
CA GLY A 128 -9.78 -3.44 -5.44
C GLY A 128 -10.79 -4.55 -5.69
N VAL A 129 -10.24 -5.76 -5.77
CA VAL A 129 -10.96 -7.01 -5.92
C VAL A 129 -10.50 -7.97 -4.84
N ALA A 130 -11.44 -8.62 -4.17
CA ALA A 130 -11.20 -9.78 -3.31
C ALA A 130 -11.76 -11.03 -4.00
N MET A 131 -10.94 -12.08 -4.14
CA MET A 131 -11.32 -13.32 -4.81
C MET A 131 -10.41 -14.47 -4.36
N ASP A 132 -10.99 -15.63 -4.01
CA ASP A 132 -10.29 -16.87 -3.64
C ASP A 132 -9.20 -16.69 -2.57
N GLY A 133 -9.46 -15.83 -1.57
CA GLY A 133 -8.51 -15.55 -0.49
C GLY A 133 -7.36 -14.60 -0.87
N LEU A 134 -7.39 -14.02 -2.07
CA LEU A 134 -6.51 -12.96 -2.55
C LEU A 134 -7.24 -11.61 -2.54
N VAL A 135 -6.51 -10.54 -2.25
CA VAL A 135 -6.99 -9.17 -2.40
C VAL A 135 -5.98 -8.34 -3.16
N GLU A 136 -6.43 -7.73 -4.25
CA GLU A 136 -5.68 -6.78 -5.04
C GLU A 136 -6.29 -5.39 -4.92
N PHE A 137 -5.54 -4.39 -4.47
CA PHE A 137 -6.07 -3.03 -4.26
C PHE A 137 -5.06 -1.92 -4.53
N ARG A 138 -5.58 -0.73 -4.80
CA ARG A 138 -4.80 0.46 -5.19
C ARG A 138 -5.55 1.77 -4.84
N PRO A 139 -4.85 2.82 -4.36
CA PRO A 139 -5.43 4.15 -4.20
C PRO A 139 -5.68 4.85 -5.55
N ASP A 140 -6.58 5.82 -5.62
CA ASP A 140 -6.86 6.61 -6.84
C ASP A 140 -7.33 5.78 -8.06
N ALA A 141 -7.85 4.59 -7.80
CA ALA A 141 -8.23 3.63 -8.83
C ALA A 141 -9.69 3.21 -8.67
N THR A 142 -10.19 2.50 -9.69
CA THR A 142 -11.45 1.76 -9.63
C THR A 142 -11.17 0.25 -9.69
N PRO A 143 -12.08 -0.62 -9.22
CA PRO A 143 -11.86 -2.07 -9.21
C PRO A 143 -11.58 -2.67 -10.60
N ARG A 144 -12.07 -2.02 -11.65
CA ARG A 144 -11.85 -2.42 -13.06
C ARG A 144 -10.39 -2.32 -13.52
N GLY A 145 -9.53 -1.68 -12.72
CA GLY A 145 -8.11 -1.53 -12.99
C GLY A 145 -7.23 -2.66 -12.46
N VAL A 146 -7.78 -3.62 -11.71
CA VAL A 146 -7.05 -4.78 -11.17
C VAL A 146 -6.36 -5.52 -12.32
N GLU A 147 -5.20 -6.14 -12.03
CA GLU A 147 -4.24 -6.74 -13.00
C GLU A 147 -3.31 -5.75 -13.69
N ARG A 148 -3.46 -4.44 -13.48
CA ARG A 148 -2.47 -3.46 -13.92
C ARG A 148 -1.29 -3.36 -12.93
N PRO A 149 -0.10 -2.95 -13.39
CA PRO A 149 1.00 -2.64 -12.48
C PRO A 149 0.60 -1.63 -11.40
N GLY A 150 1.15 -1.80 -10.19
CA GLY A 150 0.99 -0.87 -9.06
C GLY A 150 -0.03 -1.29 -8.00
N PHE A 151 -0.86 -2.31 -8.25
CA PHE A 151 -1.74 -2.88 -7.22
C PHE A 151 -0.93 -3.60 -6.14
N ALA A 152 -1.31 -3.40 -4.88
CA ALA A 152 -0.88 -4.29 -3.79
C ALA A 152 -1.61 -5.62 -3.94
N SER A 153 -0.89 -6.74 -3.82
CA SER A 153 -1.42 -8.10 -3.91
C SER A 153 -1.11 -8.84 -2.62
N LEU A 154 -2.14 -9.12 -1.82
CA LEU A 154 -2.02 -9.67 -0.47
C LEU A 154 -3.01 -10.81 -0.23
N PRO A 155 -2.68 -11.80 0.62
CA PRO A 155 -3.68 -12.71 1.16
C PRO A 155 -4.79 -11.92 1.90
N LEU A 156 -6.02 -12.43 1.87
CA LEU A 156 -7.20 -11.75 2.41
C LEU A 156 -7.00 -11.28 3.86
N GLU A 157 -6.53 -12.15 4.74
CA GLU A 157 -6.33 -11.80 6.15
C GLU A 157 -5.27 -10.71 6.34
N TRP A 158 -4.27 -10.65 5.45
CA TRP A 158 -3.25 -9.59 5.49
C TRP A 158 -3.85 -8.26 5.10
N ALA A 159 -4.55 -8.24 3.96
CA ALA A 159 -5.22 -7.05 3.47
C ALA A 159 -6.23 -6.53 4.52
N LYS A 160 -7.04 -7.41 5.10
CA LYS A 160 -8.00 -7.04 6.15
C LYS A 160 -7.34 -6.38 7.35
N SER A 161 -6.30 -7.03 7.89
CA SER A 161 -5.60 -6.54 9.09
C SER A 161 -4.89 -5.20 8.82
N ILE A 162 -4.17 -5.11 7.69
CA ILE A 162 -3.46 -3.88 7.30
C ILE A 162 -4.43 -2.73 7.04
N LEU A 163 -5.50 -2.95 6.28
CA LEU A 163 -6.51 -1.92 6.01
C LEU A 163 -7.22 -1.50 7.30
N ASN A 164 -7.52 -2.43 8.22
CA ASN A 164 -8.11 -2.09 9.52
C ASN A 164 -7.18 -1.22 10.37
N ILE A 165 -5.87 -1.52 10.41
CA ILE A 165 -4.90 -0.67 11.12
C ILE A 165 -4.84 0.73 10.50
N VAL A 166 -4.79 0.82 9.17
CA VAL A 166 -4.58 2.07 8.44
C VAL A 166 -5.81 2.98 8.48
N TYR A 167 -7.01 2.42 8.36
CA TYR A 167 -8.26 3.19 8.28
C TYR A 167 -9.10 3.19 9.57
N GLY A 168 -8.81 2.29 10.51
CA GLY A 168 -9.48 2.22 11.82
C GLY A 168 -10.80 1.47 11.84
N PHE A 169 -11.13 0.69 10.82
CA PHE A 169 -12.33 -0.15 10.76
C PHE A 169 -12.10 -1.44 9.96
N GLU A 170 -12.85 -2.50 10.26
CA GLU A 170 -12.72 -3.78 9.55
C GLU A 170 -13.30 -3.66 8.12
N PRO A 171 -12.53 -4.00 7.08
CA PRO A 171 -13.05 -4.00 5.71
C PRO A 171 -13.97 -5.20 5.46
N GLU A 172 -15.17 -4.92 4.98
CA GLU A 172 -16.22 -5.91 4.66
C GLU A 172 -15.94 -6.71 3.35
N ILE A 173 -14.78 -7.36 3.24
CA ILE A 173 -14.34 -8.02 2.00
C ILE A 173 -14.34 -9.55 2.05
N ASN A 174 -14.88 -10.15 3.11
CA ASN A 174 -14.90 -11.61 3.32
C ASN A 174 -15.67 -12.39 2.25
N ALA A 175 -16.64 -11.75 1.57
CA ALA A 175 -17.36 -12.40 0.48
C ALA A 175 -16.43 -12.79 -0.69
N GLY A 176 -15.22 -12.21 -0.77
CA GLY A 176 -14.16 -12.65 -1.67
C GLY A 176 -13.69 -14.09 -1.46
N LEU A 177 -14.04 -14.76 -0.36
CA LEU A 177 -13.73 -16.18 -0.14
C LEU A 177 -14.61 -17.12 -0.98
N ILE A 178 -15.78 -16.67 -1.40
CA ILE A 178 -16.80 -17.50 -2.06
C ILE A 178 -17.20 -16.96 -3.45
N GLY A 179 -16.49 -15.94 -3.94
CA GLY A 179 -16.75 -15.31 -5.22
C GLY A 179 -15.79 -14.16 -5.49
N ARG A 180 -15.98 -13.50 -6.63
CA ARG A 180 -15.26 -12.28 -6.99
C ARG A 180 -16.03 -11.07 -6.47
N LEU A 181 -15.43 -10.33 -5.54
CA LEU A 181 -16.00 -9.12 -4.94
C LEU A 181 -15.21 -7.89 -5.40
N GLU A 182 -15.86 -6.98 -6.12
CA GLU A 182 -15.30 -5.67 -6.45
C GLU A 182 -15.71 -4.65 -5.39
N PHE A 183 -14.73 -3.95 -4.80
CA PHE A 183 -14.97 -3.03 -3.69
C PHE A 183 -14.15 -1.74 -3.78
N SER A 184 -14.63 -0.70 -3.12
CA SER A 184 -13.82 0.43 -2.72
C SER A 184 -14.01 0.73 -1.23
N LEU A 185 -12.93 1.13 -0.58
CA LEU A 185 -12.87 1.48 0.83
C LEU A 185 -12.53 2.95 0.94
N HIS A 186 -13.28 3.67 1.76
CA HIS A 186 -13.22 5.12 1.88
C HIS A 186 -13.06 5.56 3.35
N PRO A 187 -12.21 6.58 3.66
CA PRO A 187 -12.09 7.11 5.01
C PRO A 187 -13.40 7.66 5.56
N ARG A 188 -14.25 8.24 4.71
CA ARG A 188 -15.59 8.69 5.09
C ARG A 188 -16.63 7.61 4.74
N PRO A 189 -17.71 7.48 5.53
CA PRO A 189 -18.80 6.60 5.17
C PRO A 189 -19.54 7.12 3.93
N HIS A 190 -19.85 6.22 2.99
CA HIS A 190 -20.60 6.48 1.77
C HIS A 190 -21.69 5.40 1.56
N GLY A 191 -22.47 5.55 0.49
CA GLY A 191 -23.42 4.53 0.09
C GLY A 191 -24.69 4.53 0.91
N TRP A 192 -25.65 3.72 0.45
CA TRP A 192 -27.00 3.71 1.00
C TRP A 192 -27.07 3.19 2.45
N ARG A 193 -26.04 2.48 2.93
CA ARG A 193 -25.90 2.03 4.33
C ARG A 193 -25.03 2.94 5.19
N LYS A 194 -24.48 4.05 4.66
CA LYS A 194 -23.51 4.91 5.39
C LYS A 194 -22.36 4.10 5.99
N ALA A 195 -21.72 3.28 5.18
CA ALA A 195 -20.58 2.45 5.58
C ALA A 195 -19.32 2.84 4.80
N HIS A 196 -18.16 2.39 5.28
CA HIS A 196 -16.88 2.76 4.68
C HIS A 196 -16.50 1.94 3.45
N VAL A 197 -17.19 0.82 3.20
CA VAL A 197 -16.93 -0.04 2.03
C VAL A 197 -18.11 0.05 1.08
N ILE A 198 -17.83 0.30 -0.20
CA ILE A 198 -18.77 0.28 -1.31
C ILE A 198 -18.48 -0.95 -2.13
N HIS A 199 -19.51 -1.74 -2.40
CA HIS A 199 -19.43 -2.92 -3.23
C HIS A 199 -19.98 -2.59 -4.61
N TRP A 200 -19.20 -2.90 -5.63
CA TRP A 200 -19.51 -2.56 -7.01
C TRP A 200 -20.10 -3.74 -7.76
N GLU A 201 -19.61 -4.94 -7.48
CA GLU A 201 -20.03 -6.17 -8.14
C GLU A 201 -19.69 -7.38 -7.26
N PHE A 202 -20.55 -8.39 -7.29
CA PHE A 202 -20.29 -9.70 -6.70
C PHE A 202 -20.71 -10.79 -7.69
N GLY A 203 -19.81 -11.71 -7.99
CA GLY A 203 -20.03 -12.75 -8.98
C GLY A 203 -19.29 -14.05 -8.63
N PRO A 204 -19.48 -15.11 -9.44
CA PRO A 204 -18.73 -16.36 -9.27
C PRO A 204 -17.23 -16.09 -9.38
N SER A 205 -16.42 -16.87 -8.67
CA SER A 205 -14.97 -16.83 -8.88
C SER A 205 -14.61 -17.42 -10.24
N THR A 206 -13.41 -17.07 -10.72
CA THR A 206 -12.83 -17.68 -11.91
C THR A 206 -11.99 -18.87 -11.50
N ASP A 207 -11.99 -19.96 -12.28
CA ASP A 207 -11.14 -21.15 -12.04
C ASP A 207 -9.62 -20.90 -12.24
N ILE A 208 -9.16 -19.65 -12.15
CA ILE A 208 -7.76 -19.27 -12.33
C ILE A 208 -7.09 -19.27 -10.95
N GLU A 209 -6.21 -20.24 -10.73
CA GLU A 209 -5.38 -20.30 -9.54
C GLU A 209 -4.40 -19.11 -9.55
N ARG A 210 -4.59 -18.17 -8.62
CA ARG A 210 -3.69 -17.02 -8.40
C ARG A 210 -3.09 -17.11 -7.01
N GLN A 211 -1.80 -16.82 -6.90
CA GLN A 211 -1.13 -16.67 -5.62
C GLN A 211 -0.90 -15.20 -5.33
N ALA A 212 -1.06 -14.82 -4.06
CA ALA A 212 -0.71 -13.48 -3.63
C ALA A 212 0.79 -13.27 -3.75
N GLU A 213 1.18 -12.11 -4.28
CA GLU A 213 2.58 -11.71 -4.36
C GLU A 213 2.86 -10.46 -3.53
N PRO A 214 2.98 -10.58 -2.19
CA PRO A 214 3.94 -9.94 -1.30
C PRO A 214 4.69 -8.62 -1.56
N ALA A 215 4.49 -7.81 -2.59
CA ALA A 215 5.54 -6.95 -3.14
C ALA A 215 5.37 -5.46 -2.84
N TRP A 216 6.49 -4.77 -2.59
CA TRP A 216 6.58 -3.32 -2.59
C TRP A 216 7.92 -2.88 -3.20
N PRO A 217 7.97 -1.73 -3.89
CA PRO A 217 6.95 -0.67 -3.92
C PRO A 217 5.73 -1.00 -4.80
N ASN A 218 4.55 -0.77 -4.24
CA ASN A 218 3.25 -0.67 -4.91
C ASN A 218 2.59 0.68 -4.55
N ASP A 219 1.49 1.05 -5.18
CA ASP A 219 0.91 2.38 -5.01
C ASP A 219 0.35 2.63 -3.61
N PHE A 220 -0.13 1.59 -2.92
CA PHE A 220 -0.54 1.72 -1.52
C PHE A 220 0.66 1.91 -0.59
N SER A 221 1.75 1.17 -0.80
CA SER A 221 3.01 1.37 -0.06
C SER A 221 3.60 2.76 -0.31
N ARG A 222 3.44 3.31 -1.52
CA ARG A 222 3.83 4.71 -1.82
C ARG A 222 2.95 5.67 -1.06
N MET A 223 1.63 5.46 -1.02
CA MET A 223 0.70 6.35 -0.33
C MET A 223 1.01 6.48 1.17
N ILE A 224 1.32 5.37 1.85
CA ILE A 224 1.58 5.37 3.30
C ILE A 224 3.06 5.53 3.65
N GLY A 225 3.96 5.22 2.71
CA GLY A 225 5.41 5.22 2.86
C GLY A 225 6.01 3.82 2.94
N ASP A 226 7.15 3.65 2.27
CA ASP A 226 7.86 2.39 2.13
C ASP A 226 8.22 1.72 3.48
N LYS A 227 8.78 2.49 4.42
CA LYS A 227 9.12 1.99 5.77
C LYS A 227 7.89 1.54 6.53
N VAL A 228 6.78 2.27 6.39
CA VAL A 228 5.51 1.97 7.05
C VAL A 228 4.97 0.64 6.55
N TYR A 229 4.95 0.45 5.23
CA TYR A 229 4.45 -0.79 4.63
C TYR A 229 5.26 -2.01 5.09
N GLY A 230 6.59 -1.93 5.06
CA GLY A 230 7.45 -3.01 5.55
C GLY A 230 7.22 -3.34 7.03
N LEU A 231 7.05 -2.32 7.88
CA LEU A 231 6.76 -2.52 9.31
C LEU A 231 5.38 -3.12 9.58
N LEU A 232 4.35 -2.73 8.82
CA LEU A 232 3.01 -3.33 8.91
C LEU A 232 3.04 -4.82 8.55
N ILE A 233 3.81 -5.19 7.52
CA ILE A 233 4.00 -6.59 7.13
C ILE A 233 4.72 -7.36 8.25
N ALA A 234 5.77 -6.78 8.86
CA ALA A 234 6.47 -7.42 9.97
C ALA A 234 5.57 -7.64 11.20
N ASP A 235 4.77 -6.63 11.57
CA ASP A 235 3.83 -6.70 12.69
C ASP A 235 2.72 -7.73 12.43
N PHE A 236 2.15 -7.74 11.20
CA PHE A 236 1.17 -8.73 10.78
C PHE A 236 1.74 -10.16 10.84
N LEU A 237 2.98 -10.34 10.38
CA LEU A 237 3.70 -11.61 10.48
C LEU A 237 4.05 -11.97 11.92
N GLY A 238 3.65 -11.17 12.91
CA GLY A 238 3.76 -11.46 14.34
C GLY A 238 5.16 -11.23 14.91
N LEU A 239 6.04 -10.54 14.19
CA LEU A 239 7.33 -10.10 14.73
C LEU A 239 7.13 -8.87 15.62
N PRO A 240 7.92 -8.70 16.70
CA PRO A 240 7.83 -7.49 17.51
C PRO A 240 8.27 -6.27 16.69
N VAL A 241 7.36 -5.33 16.49
CA VAL A 241 7.65 -4.00 15.93
C VAL A 241 7.42 -2.97 17.04
N PRO A 242 8.34 -2.02 17.28
CA PRO A 242 8.12 -0.98 18.27
C PRO A 242 6.86 -0.16 17.95
N ARG A 243 6.11 0.21 18.98
CA ARG A 243 4.89 1.00 18.81
C ARG A 243 5.20 2.24 17.98
N THR A 244 4.49 2.37 16.87
CA THR A 244 4.76 3.37 15.85
C THR A 244 3.48 4.12 15.56
N THR A 245 3.53 5.45 15.65
CA THR A 245 2.49 6.35 15.14
C THR A 245 2.94 6.91 13.80
N VAL A 246 2.10 6.79 12.79
CA VAL A 246 2.38 7.26 11.43
C VAL A 246 1.59 8.54 11.17
N ILE A 247 2.28 9.60 10.80
CA ILE A 247 1.72 10.88 10.39
C ILE A 247 1.80 10.95 8.86
N CYS A 248 0.71 10.54 8.20
CA CYS A 248 0.61 10.52 6.74
C CYS A 248 0.19 11.87 6.17
N ARG A 249 0.50 12.09 4.88
CA ARG A 249 -0.01 13.25 4.14
C ARG A 249 -1.45 13.07 3.63
N ARG A 250 -1.83 11.85 3.24
CA ARG A 250 -3.08 11.56 2.50
C ARG A 250 -4.20 10.91 3.32
N ILE A 251 -3.85 10.32 4.45
CA ILE A 251 -4.78 9.60 5.34
C ILE A 251 -4.58 10.08 6.77
N ALA A 252 -5.59 9.87 7.62
CA ALA A 252 -5.50 10.23 9.03
C ALA A 252 -4.36 9.46 9.73
N PRO A 253 -3.71 10.04 10.75
CA PRO A 253 -2.70 9.33 11.51
C PRO A 253 -3.24 8.05 12.15
N PHE A 254 -2.42 7.00 12.14
CA PHE A 254 -2.74 5.71 12.75
C PHE A 254 -1.54 5.16 13.54
N SER A 255 -1.75 4.11 14.32
CA SER A 255 -0.68 3.50 15.14
C SER A 255 -0.76 1.97 15.16
N PHE A 256 0.39 1.32 15.27
CA PHE A 256 0.52 -0.14 15.32
C PHE A 256 1.78 -0.57 16.06
N GLY A 257 2.04 -1.88 16.15
CA GLY A 257 3.18 -2.42 16.89
C GLY A 257 2.94 -2.53 18.40
N ARG A 258 4.02 -2.75 19.15
CA ARG A 258 3.99 -3.14 20.57
C ARG A 258 4.78 -2.18 21.44
N ASP A 259 4.32 -1.98 22.66
CA ASP A 259 5.01 -1.12 23.61
C ASP A 259 6.41 -1.69 23.95
N THR A 260 7.42 -0.85 23.87
CA THR A 260 8.83 -1.18 24.21
C THR A 260 9.16 -0.89 25.68
N GLY A 261 8.24 -0.26 26.42
CA GLY A 261 8.49 0.27 27.76
C GLY A 261 9.21 1.63 27.77
N SER A 262 9.57 2.17 26.59
CA SER A 262 10.24 3.46 26.46
C SER A 262 9.27 4.58 26.11
N ALA A 263 9.39 5.71 26.80
CA ALA A 263 8.74 6.96 26.42
C ALA A 263 9.50 7.69 25.30
N GLU A 264 10.79 7.39 25.12
CA GLU A 264 11.64 8.01 24.11
C GLU A 264 11.18 7.61 22.71
N GLN A 265 11.11 8.59 21.81
CA GLN A 265 10.68 8.39 20.43
C GLN A 265 11.85 8.58 19.46
N TRP A 266 11.77 7.88 18.33
CA TRP A 266 12.51 8.17 17.13
C TRP A 266 11.59 8.84 16.13
N ILE A 267 12.03 9.96 15.58
CA ILE A 267 11.37 10.57 14.43
C ILE A 267 12.05 10.07 13.15
N ARG A 268 11.26 9.55 12.21
CA ARG A 268 11.78 8.94 10.99
C ARG A 268 10.91 9.36 9.82
N THR A 269 11.50 9.86 8.75
CA THR A 269 10.76 10.10 7.51
C THR A 269 10.65 8.81 6.71
N SER A 270 9.51 8.62 6.05
CA SER A 270 9.27 7.48 5.15
C SER A 270 8.96 7.99 3.74
N PRO A 271 9.91 7.87 2.81
CA PRO A 271 9.70 8.26 1.43
C PRO A 271 8.69 7.36 0.70
N PHE A 272 8.23 7.82 -0.47
CA PHE A 272 7.39 7.02 -1.38
C PHE A 272 8.08 5.72 -1.81
N GLU A 273 9.41 5.78 -2.00
CA GLU A 273 10.30 4.64 -2.21
C GLU A 273 11.56 4.82 -1.38
N GLN A 274 12.19 3.72 -0.97
CA GLN A 274 13.41 3.76 -0.18
C GLN A 274 14.51 4.65 -0.81
N ILE A 275 15.01 5.64 -0.07
CA ILE A 275 16.24 6.38 -0.40
C ILE A 275 17.22 6.27 0.78
N PRO A 276 18.16 5.30 0.76
CA PRO A 276 18.97 4.92 1.93
C PRO A 276 19.74 6.08 2.56
N GLY A 277 19.54 6.41 3.83
CA GLY A 277 20.32 7.44 4.52
C GLY A 277 20.21 8.88 3.98
N LYS A 278 19.22 9.20 3.12
CA LYS A 278 18.99 10.58 2.63
C LYS A 278 18.19 11.44 3.60
N PHE A 279 17.15 10.88 4.19
CA PHE A 279 16.17 11.63 4.98
C PHE A 279 16.28 11.31 6.46
N THR A 280 15.84 12.25 7.31
CA THR A 280 16.05 12.19 8.76
C THR A 280 15.56 10.88 9.40
N THR A 281 16.43 10.33 10.23
CA THR A 281 16.12 9.34 11.25
C THR A 281 16.88 9.79 12.49
N ALA A 282 16.16 10.31 13.48
CA ALA A 282 16.76 10.94 14.64
C ALA A 282 16.09 10.47 15.93
N ARG A 283 16.91 10.37 16.98
CA ARG A 283 16.44 10.12 18.33
C ARG A 283 15.86 11.41 18.92
N GLY A 284 14.79 11.27 19.69
CA GLY A 284 14.03 12.37 20.27
C GLY A 284 12.91 12.87 19.35
N TRP A 285 11.94 13.53 19.95
CA TRP A 285 10.86 14.17 19.23
C TRP A 285 11.38 15.43 18.52
N GLN A 286 11.05 15.57 17.23
CA GLN A 286 11.21 16.81 16.48
C GLN A 286 9.87 17.20 15.88
N ASP A 287 9.73 18.46 15.48
CA ASP A 287 8.52 18.93 14.79
C ASP A 287 8.42 18.28 13.40
N PRO A 288 7.44 17.37 13.17
CA PRO A 288 7.31 16.66 11.89
C PRO A 288 6.93 17.61 10.75
N PHE A 289 6.26 18.73 11.01
CA PHE A 289 5.83 19.67 9.98
C PHE A 289 7.00 20.50 9.47
N ARG A 290 7.83 21.00 10.40
CA ARG A 290 9.08 21.68 10.06
C ARG A 290 10.03 20.75 9.31
N LEU A 291 10.12 19.48 9.73
CA LEU A 291 10.96 18.49 9.08
C LEU A 291 10.55 18.27 7.61
N LEU A 292 9.25 18.07 7.35
CA LEU A 292 8.74 17.92 5.98
C LEU A 292 8.97 19.16 5.13
N GLN A 293 8.80 20.37 5.69
CA GLN A 293 9.04 21.62 4.98
C GLN A 293 10.51 21.77 4.55
N LEU A 294 11.45 21.27 5.37
CA LEU A 294 12.88 21.32 5.09
C LEU A 294 13.31 20.26 4.08
N GLU A 295 12.89 19.01 4.27
CA GLU A 295 13.39 17.87 3.49
C GLU A 295 12.61 17.59 2.20
N ASP A 296 11.34 17.98 2.14
CA ASP A 296 10.46 17.74 1.00
C ASP A 296 9.50 18.93 0.78
N PRO A 297 10.02 20.14 0.46
CA PRO A 297 9.20 21.32 0.20
C PRO A 297 8.34 21.18 -1.07
N GLY A 298 8.72 20.28 -1.98
CA GLY A 298 7.95 19.95 -3.19
C GLY A 298 6.81 18.96 -2.97
N HIS A 299 6.70 18.38 -1.76
CA HIS A 299 5.66 17.44 -1.38
C HIS A 299 5.59 16.17 -2.25
N ASN A 300 6.73 15.75 -2.79
CA ASN A 300 6.80 14.71 -3.82
C ASN A 300 7.85 13.63 -3.53
N LEU A 301 8.49 13.65 -2.34
CA LEU A 301 9.47 12.65 -1.93
C LEU A 301 9.07 11.87 -0.67
N ILE A 302 8.40 12.50 0.29
CA ILE A 302 8.06 11.92 1.60
C ILE A 302 6.56 11.67 1.71
N ALA A 303 6.18 10.42 1.94
CA ALA A 303 4.78 10.01 2.12
C ALA A 303 4.28 10.24 3.55
N SER A 304 5.14 9.99 4.54
CA SER A 304 4.79 10.08 5.95
C SER A 304 6.00 10.31 6.86
N VAL A 305 5.72 10.70 8.11
CA VAL A 305 6.69 10.75 9.22
C VAL A 305 6.23 9.77 10.29
N LEU A 306 7.15 8.99 10.84
CA LEU A 306 6.92 8.04 11.91
C LEU A 306 7.43 8.62 13.21
N ALA A 307 6.63 8.47 14.26
CA ALA A 307 7.05 8.55 15.65
C ALA A 307 7.08 7.13 16.21
N GLN A 308 8.26 6.55 16.32
CA GLN A 308 8.45 5.16 16.71
C GLN A 308 9.10 5.09 18.09
N GLN A 309 8.54 4.30 19.01
CA GLN A 309 9.17 4.11 20.31
C GLN A 309 10.59 3.56 20.18
N SER A 310 11.50 4.09 20.99
CA SER A 310 12.88 3.61 21.08
C SER A 310 12.93 2.26 21.80
N VAL A 311 13.65 1.31 21.20
CA VAL A 311 14.02 0.08 21.91
C VAL A 311 15.23 0.37 22.82
N PRO A 312 15.23 -0.07 24.09
CA PRO A 312 16.41 -0.03 24.96
C PRO A 312 17.41 -1.12 24.52
N ALA A 313 18.00 -0.92 23.34
CA ALA A 313 18.81 -1.93 22.67
C ALA A 313 20.10 -2.23 23.44
N HIS A 314 20.29 -3.50 23.82
CA HIS A 314 21.59 -4.04 24.21
C HIS A 314 22.45 -4.25 22.97
N TRP A 315 21.84 -4.72 21.89
CA TRP A 315 22.46 -4.89 20.58
C TRP A 315 21.54 -4.38 19.48
N SER A 316 22.09 -3.89 18.39
CA SER A 316 21.32 -3.55 17.20
C SER A 316 22.17 -3.75 15.95
N GLY A 317 21.51 -3.85 14.81
CA GLY A 317 22.19 -4.11 13.57
C GLY A 317 21.25 -4.29 12.41
N ALA A 318 21.76 -4.92 11.37
CA ALA A 318 20.99 -5.23 10.18
C ALA A 318 21.34 -6.63 9.68
N ALA A 319 20.41 -7.21 8.93
CA ALA A 319 20.55 -8.50 8.30
C ALA A 319 20.07 -8.44 6.86
N LEU A 320 20.76 -9.12 5.96
CA LEU A 320 20.37 -9.26 4.55
C LEU A 320 20.73 -10.63 4.01
N GLU A 321 19.96 -11.11 3.03
CA GLU A 321 20.35 -12.27 2.23
C GLU A 321 21.25 -11.81 1.07
N ASP A 322 22.38 -12.47 0.89
CA ASP A 322 23.32 -12.20 -0.21
C ASP A 322 22.89 -12.90 -1.52
N ALA A 323 23.66 -12.72 -2.59
CA ALA A 323 23.35 -13.31 -3.90
C ALA A 323 23.35 -14.86 -3.89
N SER A 324 24.01 -15.49 -2.91
CA SER A 324 24.06 -16.94 -2.73
C SER A 324 22.89 -17.49 -1.88
N GLY A 325 22.04 -16.61 -1.35
CA GLY A 325 20.96 -16.99 -0.43
C GLY A 325 21.43 -17.19 1.01
N LYS A 326 22.61 -16.67 1.36
CA LYS A 326 23.16 -16.74 2.71
C LYS A 326 22.82 -15.49 3.50
N LEU A 327 22.43 -15.68 4.76
CA LEU A 327 22.14 -14.57 5.66
C LEU A 327 23.44 -13.95 6.18
N ILE A 328 23.64 -12.68 5.89
CA ILE A 328 24.67 -11.84 6.50
C ILE A 328 24.02 -11.11 7.67
N VAL A 329 24.61 -11.24 8.86
CA VAL A 329 24.17 -10.54 10.08
C VAL A 329 25.32 -9.71 10.61
N GLU A 330 25.08 -8.40 10.75
CA GLU A 330 26.03 -7.46 11.34
C GLU A 330 25.34 -6.64 12.41
N GLY A 331 26.07 -6.27 13.47
CA GLY A 331 25.54 -5.40 14.51
C GLY A 331 26.61 -4.90 15.46
N THR A 332 26.18 -4.07 16.40
CA THR A 332 27.01 -3.41 17.42
C THR A 332 26.24 -3.33 18.73
N VAL A 333 26.97 -3.09 19.83
CA VAL A 333 26.36 -2.83 21.14
C VAL A 333 25.62 -1.49 21.11
N GLY A 334 24.46 -1.43 21.75
CA GLY A 334 23.66 -0.20 21.87
C GLY A 334 22.77 0.08 20.65
N SER A 335 22.59 1.36 20.30
CA SER A 335 21.56 1.85 19.36
C SER A 335 21.90 1.76 17.86
N GLY A 336 23.15 1.45 17.49
CA GLY A 336 23.49 1.13 16.10
C GLY A 336 23.59 2.31 15.13
N GLU A 337 23.34 3.54 15.57
CA GLU A 337 23.38 4.74 14.70
C GLU A 337 24.74 4.93 14.03
N ALA A 338 25.82 4.90 14.81
CA ALA A 338 27.18 5.01 14.30
C ALA A 338 27.53 3.90 13.29
N PHE A 339 26.98 2.69 13.49
CA PHE A 339 27.15 1.55 12.60
C PHE A 339 26.42 1.78 11.26
N MET A 340 25.16 2.23 11.29
CA MET A 340 24.39 2.52 10.07
C MET A 340 25.02 3.63 9.23
N LEU A 341 25.68 4.60 9.87
CA LEU A 341 26.43 5.68 9.22
C LEU A 341 27.83 5.27 8.73
N GLY A 342 28.28 4.04 9.01
CA GLY A 342 29.62 3.56 8.61
C GLY A 342 30.76 4.14 9.46
N THR A 343 30.46 4.76 10.60
CA THR A 343 31.44 5.36 11.54
C THR A 343 31.86 4.39 12.65
N ALA A 344 31.20 3.24 12.76
CA ALA A 344 31.57 2.15 13.67
C ALA A 344 31.50 0.81 12.93
N ALA A 345 32.47 -0.06 13.21
CA ALA A 345 32.56 -1.37 12.59
C ALA A 345 31.59 -2.40 13.21
N PRO A 346 31.17 -3.43 12.45
CA PRO A 346 30.45 -4.57 13.01
C PRO A 346 31.25 -5.25 14.13
N GLN A 347 30.56 -5.70 15.18
CA GLN A 347 31.12 -6.46 16.29
C GLN A 347 30.66 -7.92 16.24
N SER A 348 31.40 -8.80 16.92
CA SER A 348 30.97 -10.18 17.10
C SER A 348 29.73 -10.24 17.98
N LEU A 349 28.65 -10.83 17.46
CA LEU A 349 27.38 -10.93 18.15
C LEU A 349 27.36 -12.11 19.14
N PRO A 350 26.70 -11.96 20.31
CA PRO A 350 26.41 -13.07 21.19
C PRO A 350 25.53 -14.12 20.50
N GLY A 351 25.72 -15.40 20.84
CA GLY A 351 24.98 -16.51 20.21
C GLY A 351 23.46 -16.39 20.32
N GLU A 352 22.95 -15.84 21.44
CA GLU A 352 21.52 -15.59 21.63
C GLU A 352 20.97 -14.54 20.66
N VAL A 353 21.73 -13.48 20.39
CA VAL A 353 21.36 -12.41 19.46
C VAL A 353 21.33 -12.97 18.04
N SER A 354 22.40 -13.66 17.63
CA SER A 354 22.46 -14.32 16.33
C SER A 354 21.29 -15.30 16.15
N ALA A 355 20.98 -16.14 17.14
CA ALA A 355 19.86 -17.08 17.07
C ALA A 355 18.51 -16.37 16.92
N ALA A 356 18.30 -15.25 17.63
CA ALA A 356 17.08 -14.46 17.51
C ALA A 356 16.91 -13.85 16.11
N VAL A 357 17.99 -13.29 15.53
CA VAL A 357 17.98 -12.74 14.16
C VAL A 357 17.68 -13.84 13.15
N HIS A 358 18.32 -15.00 13.25
CA HIS A 358 18.07 -16.15 12.36
C HIS A 358 16.64 -16.67 12.47
N SER A 359 16.06 -16.67 13.67
CA SER A 359 14.66 -17.07 13.87
C SER A 359 13.69 -16.10 13.19
N ALA A 360 13.92 -14.78 13.32
CA ALA A 360 13.13 -13.78 12.62
C ALA A 360 13.27 -13.90 11.10
N HIS A 361 14.50 -14.04 10.59
CA HIS A 361 14.77 -14.22 9.17
C HIS A 361 14.05 -15.45 8.59
N ARG A 362 14.10 -16.61 9.25
CA ARG A 362 13.40 -17.83 8.78
C ARG A 362 11.89 -17.60 8.62
N ARG A 363 11.27 -16.87 9.55
CA ARG A 363 9.84 -16.55 9.51
C ARG A 363 9.49 -15.58 8.39
N LEU A 364 10.34 -14.57 8.16
CA LEU A 364 10.18 -13.64 7.03
C LEU A 364 10.35 -14.37 5.70
N ARG A 365 11.43 -15.16 5.58
CA ARG A 365 11.81 -15.85 4.34
C ARG A 365 10.78 -16.88 3.88
N SER A 366 10.17 -17.60 4.82
CA SER A 366 9.14 -18.59 4.48
C SER A 366 7.90 -17.99 3.79
N VAL A 367 7.72 -16.67 3.86
CA VAL A 367 6.55 -15.99 3.30
C VAL A 367 6.91 -14.97 2.23
N LEU A 368 7.97 -14.19 2.45
CA LEU A 368 8.34 -13.08 1.57
C LEU A 368 9.47 -13.44 0.60
N GLY A 369 10.11 -14.61 0.76
CA GLY A 369 11.38 -14.91 0.11
C GLY A 369 12.51 -14.07 0.70
N PRO A 370 13.54 -13.71 -0.09
CA PRO A 370 14.66 -12.93 0.41
C PRO A 370 14.26 -11.60 1.05
N THR A 371 14.88 -11.29 2.18
CA THR A 371 14.59 -10.07 2.95
C THR A 371 15.84 -9.39 3.48
N ARG A 372 15.71 -8.09 3.71
CA ARG A 372 16.66 -7.27 4.46
C ARG A 372 15.92 -6.54 5.56
N PHE A 373 16.44 -6.57 6.78
CA PHE A 373 15.80 -5.89 7.89
C PHE A 373 16.80 -5.33 8.89
N GLU A 374 16.44 -4.19 9.50
CA GLU A 374 17.14 -3.60 10.63
C GLU A 374 16.49 -4.11 11.92
N TRP A 375 17.31 -4.38 12.93
CA TRP A 375 16.86 -5.01 14.16
C TRP A 375 17.52 -4.41 15.41
N ALA A 376 16.83 -4.53 16.54
CA ALA A 376 17.36 -4.28 17.88
C ALA A 376 17.03 -5.47 18.79
N PHE A 377 17.92 -5.79 19.71
CA PHE A 377 17.73 -6.79 20.75
C PHE A 377 17.82 -6.09 22.11
N ASP A 378 16.76 -6.17 22.90
CA ASP A 378 16.64 -5.47 24.19
C ASP A 378 17.17 -6.28 25.38
N GLY A 379 17.75 -7.46 25.14
CA GLY A 379 18.17 -8.42 26.16
C GLY A 379 17.19 -9.57 26.36
N GLU A 380 15.97 -9.47 25.85
CA GLU A 380 14.94 -10.51 25.94
C GLU A 380 14.45 -10.95 24.56
N ARG A 381 14.21 -10.00 23.66
CA ARG A 381 13.60 -10.25 22.35
C ARG A 381 14.17 -9.36 21.26
N LEU A 382 14.01 -9.83 20.03
CA LEU A 382 14.33 -9.08 18.82
C LEU A 382 13.15 -8.21 18.38
N TRP A 383 13.43 -6.95 18.08
CA TRP A 383 12.54 -5.97 17.51
C TRP A 383 12.95 -5.67 16.07
N VAL A 384 11.98 -5.67 15.16
CA VAL A 384 12.18 -5.25 13.77
C VAL A 384 11.99 -3.75 13.69
N LEU A 385 13.03 -3.04 13.27
CA LEU A 385 13.04 -1.58 13.12
C LEU A 385 12.74 -1.14 11.70
N GLN A 386 13.04 -1.98 10.70
CA GLN A 386 12.75 -1.72 9.29
C GLN A 386 12.77 -3.04 8.52
N LEU A 387 11.92 -3.20 7.51
CA LEU A 387 11.85 -4.40 6.68
C LEU A 387 11.76 -4.04 5.20
N HIS A 388 12.55 -4.74 4.38
CA HIS A 388 12.57 -4.67 2.93
C HIS A 388 12.57 -6.09 2.34
N ARG A 389 12.07 -6.23 1.11
CA ARG A 389 12.18 -7.46 0.32
C ARG A 389 13.34 -7.39 -0.67
N GLY A 390 13.82 -8.56 -1.07
CA GLY A 390 14.86 -8.74 -2.08
C GLY A 390 16.18 -9.20 -1.49
N ALA A 391 16.91 -9.99 -2.28
CA ALA A 391 18.29 -10.33 -1.99
C ALA A 391 19.18 -9.14 -2.36
N SER A 392 20.30 -9.02 -1.67
CA SER A 392 21.35 -8.08 -2.02
C SER A 392 22.21 -8.67 -3.15
N PRO A 393 22.69 -7.85 -4.11
CA PRO A 393 23.68 -8.30 -5.08
C PRO A 393 25.06 -8.58 -4.43
N THR A 394 25.25 -8.24 -3.16
CA THR A 394 26.51 -8.41 -2.43
C THR A 394 27.01 -9.86 -2.44
N GLU A 395 28.33 -10.01 -2.57
CA GLU A 395 29.02 -11.29 -2.50
C GLU A 395 30.42 -11.09 -1.89
N GLY A 396 30.68 -11.71 -0.73
CA GLY A 396 31.96 -11.59 -0.02
C GLY A 396 32.35 -10.14 0.31
N ALA A 397 33.52 -9.69 -0.18
CA ALA A 397 34.01 -8.32 -0.03
C ALA A 397 33.39 -7.31 -1.02
N SER A 398 32.61 -7.80 -1.98
CA SER A 398 32.02 -6.99 -3.05
C SER A 398 30.62 -6.54 -2.65
N ILE A 399 30.40 -5.23 -2.53
CA ILE A 399 29.08 -4.66 -2.21
C ILE A 399 28.18 -4.79 -3.43
N VAL A 400 28.68 -4.38 -4.59
CA VAL A 400 28.05 -4.55 -5.90
C VAL A 400 29.07 -5.25 -6.80
N PRO A 401 28.83 -6.51 -7.21
CA PRO A 401 29.68 -7.23 -8.15
C PRO A 401 29.77 -6.51 -9.50
N GLY A 402 30.92 -6.67 -10.15
CA GLY A 402 31.17 -6.09 -11.45
C GLY A 402 32.64 -5.75 -11.66
N ASP A 403 32.99 -5.57 -12.92
CA ASP A 403 34.29 -5.05 -13.34
C ASP A 403 34.13 -3.63 -13.84
N ALA A 404 35.16 -2.82 -13.61
CA ALA A 404 35.24 -1.44 -14.07
C ALA A 404 36.62 -1.22 -14.68
N ALA A 405 36.70 -0.39 -15.73
CA ALA A 405 37.97 -0.02 -16.34
C ALA A 405 38.83 0.84 -15.42
N ASN A 406 38.19 1.66 -14.59
CA ASN A 406 38.85 2.54 -13.62
C ASN A 406 38.26 2.33 -12.23
N TRP A 407 39.09 2.47 -11.19
CA TRP A 407 38.66 2.38 -9.81
C TRP A 407 39.06 3.64 -9.06
N LEU A 408 38.09 4.29 -8.43
CA LEU A 408 38.32 5.45 -7.56
C LEU A 408 38.20 5.02 -6.11
N VAL A 409 39.10 5.54 -5.26
CA VAL A 409 39.04 5.32 -3.82
C VAL A 409 38.11 6.36 -3.20
N PHE A 410 37.17 5.91 -2.37
CA PHE A 410 36.30 6.77 -1.58
C PHE A 410 36.60 6.54 -0.09
N GLU A 411 37.06 7.59 0.58
CA GLU A 411 37.25 7.62 2.02
C GLU A 411 35.89 7.73 2.73
N ILE A 412 35.56 6.74 3.55
CA ILE A 412 34.25 6.63 4.21
C ILE A 412 33.97 7.82 5.15
N ASP A 413 35.01 8.40 5.75
CA ASP A 413 34.92 9.54 6.66
C ASP A 413 34.36 10.81 5.99
N ARG A 414 34.31 10.86 4.65
CA ARG A 414 33.68 11.94 3.89
C ARG A 414 32.14 11.92 3.97
N GLY A 415 31.55 10.81 4.42
CA GLY A 415 30.11 10.68 4.69
C GLY A 415 29.23 10.43 3.46
N LEU A 416 27.94 10.17 3.74
CA LEU A 416 26.96 9.73 2.73
C LEU A 416 26.70 10.76 1.62
N GLU A 417 26.60 12.05 1.94
CA GLU A 417 26.31 13.07 0.92
C GLU A 417 27.46 13.22 -0.08
N ALA A 418 28.72 13.21 0.39
CA ALA A 418 29.88 13.22 -0.50
C ALA A 418 29.92 11.98 -1.43
N LEU A 419 29.47 10.82 -0.93
CA LEU A 419 29.35 9.61 -1.75
C LEU A 419 28.29 9.79 -2.84
N ARG A 420 27.15 10.40 -2.52
CA ARG A 420 26.08 10.68 -3.50
C ARG A 420 26.52 11.64 -4.58
N GLU A 421 27.18 12.72 -4.19
CA GLU A 421 27.75 13.69 -5.13
C GLU A 421 28.74 12.98 -6.07
N LEU A 422 29.66 12.19 -5.52
CA LEU A 422 30.62 11.42 -6.32
C LEU A 422 29.94 10.47 -7.31
N ILE A 423 28.95 9.71 -6.86
CA ILE A 423 28.18 8.79 -7.73
C ILE A 423 27.50 9.55 -8.87
N SER A 424 26.94 10.75 -8.59
CA SER A 424 26.21 11.53 -9.59
C SER A 424 27.07 12.08 -10.73
N ILE A 425 28.38 12.21 -10.49
CA ILE A 425 29.36 12.71 -11.47
C ILE A 425 30.33 11.62 -11.93
N LEU A 426 30.10 10.37 -11.54
CA LEU A 426 31.01 9.27 -11.82
C LEU A 426 31.05 9.00 -13.33
N PRO A 427 32.25 8.94 -13.96
CA PRO A 427 32.34 8.56 -15.36
C PRO A 427 31.80 7.15 -15.59
N GLU A 428 31.30 6.88 -16.80
CA GLU A 428 30.92 5.52 -17.20
C GLU A 428 32.08 4.53 -17.00
N ASN A 429 31.74 3.29 -16.67
CA ASN A 429 32.70 2.19 -16.47
C ASN A 429 33.76 2.45 -15.37
N THR A 430 33.39 3.21 -14.35
CA THR A 430 34.20 3.46 -13.15
C THR A 430 33.57 2.78 -11.94
N GLY A 431 34.39 2.08 -11.15
CA GLY A 431 34.01 1.44 -9.89
C GLY A 431 34.57 2.17 -8.68
N LEU A 432 34.09 1.83 -7.49
CA LEU A 432 34.49 2.45 -6.23
C LEU A 432 35.15 1.45 -5.27
N ILE A 433 36.31 1.82 -4.74
CA ILE A 433 36.96 1.12 -3.63
C ILE A 433 36.67 1.92 -2.35
N LEU A 434 36.00 1.30 -1.38
CA LEU A 434 35.76 1.93 -0.09
C LEU A 434 36.98 1.75 0.82
N ASP A 435 37.55 2.86 1.27
CA ASP A 435 38.67 2.88 2.21
C ASP A 435 38.18 3.26 3.61
N GLY A 436 38.23 2.28 4.51
CA GLY A 436 37.65 2.32 5.86
C GLY A 436 36.92 1.03 6.24
N GLN A 437 36.40 0.96 7.48
CA GLN A 437 35.65 -0.19 7.98
C GLN A 437 34.14 0.00 7.79
N VAL A 438 33.60 -0.51 6.68
CA VAL A 438 32.16 -0.45 6.38
C VAL A 438 31.53 -1.82 6.50
N GLY A 439 30.40 -1.87 7.21
CA GLY A 439 29.52 -3.04 7.23
C GLY A 439 28.79 -3.19 5.90
N LEU A 440 28.66 -4.44 5.43
CA LEU A 440 27.89 -4.76 4.22
C LEU A 440 26.43 -4.34 4.35
N THR A 441 25.89 -4.28 5.56
CA THR A 441 24.48 -3.93 5.81
C THR A 441 24.25 -2.43 6.10
N SER A 442 25.29 -1.59 6.01
CA SER A 442 25.23 -0.15 6.28
C SER A 442 24.52 0.67 5.17
N HIS A 443 24.17 1.92 5.48
CA HIS A 443 23.60 2.84 4.47
C HIS A 443 24.58 3.16 3.34
N ILE A 444 25.89 3.17 3.59
CA ILE A 444 26.91 3.39 2.56
C ILE A 444 26.82 2.29 1.50
N ALA A 445 26.73 1.03 1.94
CA ALA A 445 26.57 -0.11 1.05
C ALA A 445 25.25 -0.04 0.28
N ASP A 446 24.16 0.37 0.93
CA ASP A 446 22.85 0.52 0.29
C ASP A 446 22.82 1.63 -0.79
N VAL A 447 23.55 2.73 -0.60
CA VAL A 447 23.68 3.79 -1.61
C VAL A 447 24.33 3.24 -2.89
N LEU A 448 25.40 2.47 -2.75
CA LEU A 448 26.10 1.85 -3.88
C LEU A 448 25.22 0.84 -4.61
N ARG A 449 24.51 -0.03 -3.87
CA ARG A 449 23.55 -0.98 -4.44
C ARG A 449 22.46 -0.28 -5.23
N LYS A 450 21.89 0.79 -4.68
CA LYS A 450 20.84 1.53 -5.39
C LYS A 450 21.36 2.18 -6.67
N ALA A 451 22.61 2.64 -6.67
CA ALA A 451 23.26 3.23 -7.84
C ALA A 451 23.78 2.19 -8.85
N GLN A 452 23.81 0.90 -8.50
CA GLN A 452 24.37 -0.18 -9.32
C GLN A 452 25.83 0.08 -9.74
N VAL A 453 26.60 0.75 -8.88
CA VAL A 453 28.02 1.05 -9.14
C VAL A 453 28.89 -0.09 -8.61
N PRO A 454 29.72 -0.75 -9.46
CA PRO A 454 30.64 -1.80 -9.01
C PRO A 454 31.50 -1.31 -7.84
N SER A 455 31.51 -2.05 -6.74
CA SER A 455 32.12 -1.57 -5.50
C SER A 455 32.65 -2.68 -4.60
N ARG A 456 33.82 -2.43 -4.00
CA ARG A 456 34.56 -3.39 -3.15
C ARG A 456 35.15 -2.70 -1.92
N ILE A 457 35.32 -3.44 -0.83
CA ILE A 457 35.89 -2.93 0.43
C ILE A 457 37.39 -3.27 0.48
N ASN A 458 38.25 -2.28 0.75
CA ASN A 458 39.71 -2.47 0.80
C ASN A 458 40.15 -3.30 2.03
N ASN A 459 39.41 -3.23 3.15
CA ASN A 459 39.66 -3.98 4.39
C ASN A 459 38.35 -4.56 4.96
N LEU A 460 38.10 -5.86 4.77
CA LEU A 460 36.97 -6.55 5.41
C LEU A 460 37.14 -6.54 6.94
N PRO A 461 36.10 -6.18 7.74
CA PRO A 461 36.13 -6.39 9.17
C PRO A 461 36.26 -7.90 9.47
N LYS A 462 37.18 -8.29 10.36
CA LYS A 462 37.37 -9.71 10.75
C LYS A 462 36.16 -10.33 11.46
N SER A 463 35.14 -9.53 11.78
CA SER A 463 33.96 -9.87 12.59
C SER A 463 32.73 -10.29 11.77
N VAL A 464 32.76 -10.25 10.44
CA VAL A 464 31.62 -10.69 9.61
C VAL A 464 31.46 -12.21 9.76
N GLN A 465 30.40 -12.65 10.44
CA GLN A 465 30.02 -14.06 10.47
C GLN A 465 29.44 -14.43 9.10
N ILE A 466 30.28 -15.04 8.29
CA ILE A 466 29.93 -15.59 6.97
C ILE A 466 29.86 -17.12 7.15
N ASP A 467 28.78 -17.66 7.72
CA ASP A 467 28.64 -19.11 7.97
C ASP A 467 28.40 -19.94 6.69
N SER A 468 29.37 -20.79 6.35
CA SER A 468 29.38 -21.69 5.19
C SER A 468 28.19 -22.64 5.12
#